data_AF-A0A3M2HBM2-F1
#
_entry.id   AF-A0A3M2HBM2-F1
#
_cell.length_a   1.000
_cell.length_b   1.000
_cell.length_c   1.000
_cell.angle_alpha   90.00
_cell.angle_beta   90.00
_cell.angle_gamma   90.00
#
_symmetry.space_group_name_H-M   'P 1'
#
loop_
_entity.id
_entity.type
_entity.pdbx_description
1 polymer ?
#
loop_
_entity_poly.entity_id
_entity_poly.type
_entity_poly.pdbx_seq_one_letter_code
_entity_poly.pdbx_strand_id
1 'polypeptide(L)'
;PDGRTALLDFGITGRLSPPRRRAFVRLLVAGTMNDVTGQLAALRDLGALPPDTDLDAVARDLGLFDQVVDPTTLTPDELVAELQRVLKALLGYGARLPRELMLFVKNMVFLDGAIARLAPDLDLFAEIAHVAAHFATTHGERLAAEIGMDPTAWRFEPDAVRAAFGVDETVESMTYRELQERREVIRRRLRAARR
;
A
#
# COMPACT_ATOMS: atom_id res chain seq x y z
N PRO A 1 24.14 19.58 17.43
CA PRO A 1 22.95 19.49 16.56
C PRO A 1 21.81 18.80 17.31
N ASP A 2 20.62 19.39 17.36
CA ASP A 2 19.49 19.01 18.23
C ASP A 2 18.58 17.90 17.65
N GLY A 3 19.07 17.16 16.66
CA GLY A 3 18.34 16.04 16.06
C GLY A 3 17.14 16.43 15.17
N ARG A 4 16.92 17.73 14.91
CA ARG A 4 15.82 18.16 14.04
C ARG A 4 16.09 17.88 12.56
N THR A 5 15.08 17.35 11.86
CA THR A 5 15.09 17.19 10.40
C THR A 5 14.66 18.48 9.72
N ALA A 6 15.44 18.95 8.75
CA ALA A 6 15.08 20.07 7.88
C ALA A 6 14.73 19.56 6.47
N LEU A 7 13.58 19.98 5.94
CA LEU A 7 13.18 19.74 4.55
C LEU A 7 13.58 20.95 3.71
N LEU A 8 14.44 20.75 2.70
CA LEU A 8 15.06 21.85 1.93
C LEU A 8 14.55 21.94 0.49
N ASP A 9 14.05 20.85 -0.08
CA ASP A 9 13.60 20.78 -1.47
C ASP A 9 12.12 20.35 -1.56
N PHE A 10 11.35 21.09 -2.36
CA PHE A 10 9.92 20.89 -2.62
C PHE A 10 9.61 20.80 -4.13
N GLY A 11 10.62 20.53 -4.96
CA GLY A 11 10.52 20.50 -6.43
C GLY A 11 9.63 19.39 -7.00
N ILE A 12 9.32 18.35 -6.21
CA ILE A 12 8.42 17.26 -6.60
C ILE A 12 7.22 17.23 -5.64
N THR A 13 6.35 18.24 -5.76
CA THR A 13 5.10 18.33 -4.98
C THR A 13 3.87 18.15 -5.87
N GLY A 14 2.87 17.44 -5.35
CA GLY A 14 1.56 17.27 -5.99
C GLY A 14 0.51 18.13 -5.30
N ARG A 15 -0.53 18.54 -6.04
CA ARG A 15 -1.71 19.19 -5.46
C ARG A 15 -2.89 18.24 -5.56
N LEU A 16 -3.50 17.93 -4.42
CA LEU A 16 -4.74 17.20 -4.34
C LEU A 16 -5.89 18.20 -4.24
N SER A 17 -6.89 18.08 -5.13
CA SER A 17 -8.16 18.76 -4.93
C SER A 17 -8.83 18.26 -3.64
N PRO A 18 -9.72 19.03 -2.99
CA PRO A 18 -10.36 18.58 -1.76
C PRO A 18 -11.02 17.18 -1.85
N PRO A 19 -11.74 16.82 -2.94
CA PRO A 19 -12.26 15.47 -3.11
C PRO A 19 -11.17 14.40 -3.20
N ARG A 20 -10.10 14.64 -3.98
CA ARG A 20 -8.98 13.70 -4.09
C ARG A 20 -8.21 13.56 -2.78
N ARG A 21 -8.07 14.65 -2.02
CA ARG A 21 -7.45 14.61 -0.68
C ARG A 21 -8.25 13.71 0.26
N ARG A 22 -9.58 13.85 0.28
CA ARG A 22 -10.44 12.95 1.08
C ARG A 22 -10.34 11.50 0.64
N ALA A 23 -10.39 11.24 -0.66
CA ALA A 23 -10.22 9.89 -1.19
C ALA A 23 -8.84 9.30 -0.83
N PHE A 24 -7.79 10.13 -0.86
CA PHE A 24 -6.45 9.73 -0.47
C PHE A 24 -6.36 9.40 1.03
N VAL A 25 -6.94 10.22 1.90
CA VAL A 25 -7.03 9.93 3.34
C VAL A 25 -7.82 8.63 3.57
N ARG A 26 -8.95 8.45 2.87
CA ARG A 26 -9.75 7.22 2.95
C ARG A 26 -8.95 5.99 2.53
N LEU A 27 -8.12 6.09 1.48
CA LEU A 27 -7.24 5.00 1.06
C LEU A 27 -6.28 4.58 2.19
N LEU A 28 -5.63 5.55 2.84
CA LEU A 28 -4.70 5.27 3.93
C LEU A 28 -5.40 4.65 5.14
N VAL A 29 -6.53 5.21 5.56
CA VAL A 29 -7.30 4.71 6.71
C VAL A 29 -7.84 3.30 6.43
N ALA A 30 -8.48 3.09 5.27
CA ALA A 30 -9.01 1.79 4.88
C ALA A 30 -7.90 0.72 4.77
N GLY A 31 -6.72 1.10 4.28
CA GLY A 31 -5.53 0.25 4.27
C GLY A 31 -5.09 -0.21 5.66
N THR A 32 -5.17 0.67 6.67
CA THR A 32 -4.82 0.30 8.05
C THR A 32 -5.90 -0.49 8.80
N MET A 33 -7.11 -0.59 8.24
CA MET A 33 -8.27 -1.24 8.87
C MET A 33 -8.67 -2.56 8.20
N ASN A 34 -7.86 -3.06 7.26
CA ASN A 34 -8.20 -4.19 6.39
C ASN A 34 -9.52 -3.99 5.59
N ASP A 35 -9.92 -2.74 5.32
CA ASP A 35 -11.14 -2.42 4.58
C ASP A 35 -10.85 -2.41 3.07
N VAL A 36 -10.83 -3.60 2.47
CA VAL A 36 -10.59 -3.81 1.03
C VAL A 36 -11.59 -3.02 0.17
N THR A 37 -12.87 -3.04 0.54
CA THR A 37 -13.93 -2.34 -0.20
C THR A 37 -13.73 -0.83 -0.15
N GLY A 38 -13.40 -0.27 1.02
CA GLY A 38 -13.07 1.13 1.20
C GLY A 38 -11.83 1.56 0.42
N GLN A 39 -10.81 0.70 0.34
CA GLN A 39 -9.62 0.93 -0.48
C GLN A 39 -9.95 0.99 -1.98
N LEU A 40 -10.74 0.04 -2.50
CA LEU A 40 -11.17 0.05 -3.90
C LEU A 40 -12.00 1.28 -4.23
N ALA A 41 -12.94 1.65 -3.36
CA ALA A 41 -13.72 2.87 -3.53
C ALA A 41 -12.82 4.11 -3.53
N ALA A 42 -11.82 4.17 -2.64
CA ALA A 42 -10.85 5.26 -2.59
C ALA A 42 -10.00 5.36 -3.86
N LEU A 43 -9.53 4.23 -4.40
CA LEU A 43 -8.80 4.17 -5.67
C LEU A 43 -9.66 4.66 -6.84
N ARG A 44 -10.93 4.26 -6.91
CA ARG A 44 -11.88 4.77 -7.90
C ARG A 44 -12.05 6.29 -7.80
N ASP A 45 -12.29 6.81 -6.59
CA ASP A 45 -12.51 8.25 -6.38
C ASP A 45 -11.22 9.08 -6.62
N LEU A 46 -10.05 8.46 -6.54
CA LEU A 46 -8.77 9.04 -6.98
C LEU A 46 -8.60 9.04 -8.51
N GLY A 47 -9.46 8.32 -9.23
CA GLY A 47 -9.46 8.20 -10.69
C GLY A 47 -8.66 7.02 -11.22
N ALA A 48 -8.30 6.06 -10.35
CA ALA A 48 -7.59 4.84 -10.75
C ALA A 48 -8.49 3.82 -11.45
N LEU A 49 -9.80 3.89 -11.23
CA LEU A 49 -10.82 3.09 -11.90
C LEU A 49 -11.91 4.01 -12.48
N PRO A 50 -12.63 3.59 -13.53
CA PRO A 50 -13.84 4.27 -14.00
C PRO A 50 -14.87 4.50 -12.88
N PRO A 51 -15.66 5.60 -12.92
CA PRO A 51 -16.61 5.93 -11.85
C PRO A 51 -17.74 4.90 -11.66
N ASP A 52 -18.07 4.18 -12.74
CA ASP A 52 -19.13 3.18 -12.85
C ASP A 52 -18.64 1.74 -12.64
N THR A 53 -17.38 1.55 -12.27
CA THR A 53 -16.81 0.23 -12.00
C THR A 53 -17.54 -0.49 -10.86
N ASP A 54 -17.95 -1.74 -11.12
CA ASP A 54 -18.42 -2.67 -10.10
C ASP A 54 -17.23 -3.11 -9.22
N LEU A 55 -17.14 -2.53 -8.03
CA LEU A 55 -16.03 -2.79 -7.10
C LEU A 55 -16.10 -4.18 -6.47
N ASP A 56 -17.28 -4.77 -6.34
CA ASP A 56 -17.42 -6.12 -5.80
C ASP A 56 -16.93 -7.15 -6.82
N ALA A 57 -17.19 -6.91 -8.11
CA ALA A 57 -16.61 -7.70 -9.19
C ALA A 57 -15.08 -7.59 -9.24
N VAL A 58 -14.53 -6.37 -9.11
CA VAL A 58 -13.08 -6.15 -9.02
C VAL A 58 -12.48 -6.93 -7.86
N ALA A 59 -13.08 -6.85 -6.67
CA ALA A 59 -12.56 -7.53 -5.49
C ALA A 59 -12.54 -9.05 -5.65
N ARG A 60 -13.61 -9.64 -6.22
CA ARG A 60 -13.70 -11.08 -6.50
C ARG A 60 -12.70 -11.52 -7.55
N ASP A 61 -12.61 -10.82 -8.68
CA ASP A 61 -11.74 -11.23 -9.79
C ASP A 61 -10.25 -11.11 -9.44
N LEU A 62 -9.90 -10.16 -8.57
CA LEU A 62 -8.54 -10.03 -8.05
C LEU A 62 -8.25 -10.99 -6.90
N GLY A 63 -9.27 -11.60 -6.28
CA GLY A 63 -9.11 -12.47 -5.12
C GLY A 63 -8.73 -11.70 -3.85
N LEU A 64 -9.22 -10.48 -3.68
CA LEU A 64 -8.79 -9.59 -2.57
C LEU A 64 -9.27 -10.05 -1.19
N PHE A 65 -10.21 -11.00 -1.14
CA PHE A 65 -10.69 -11.62 0.09
C PHE A 65 -10.12 -13.04 0.30
N ASP A 66 -9.27 -13.51 -0.63
CA ASP A 66 -8.65 -14.82 -0.53
C ASP A 66 -7.43 -14.76 0.41
N GLN A 67 -6.86 -15.92 0.72
CA GLN A 67 -5.63 -15.99 1.54
C GLN A 67 -4.47 -15.28 0.84
N VAL A 68 -3.68 -14.53 1.63
CA VAL A 68 -2.50 -13.83 1.14
C VAL A 68 -1.52 -14.84 0.56
N VAL A 69 -1.20 -14.69 -0.72
CA VAL A 69 -0.19 -15.52 -1.39
C VAL A 69 1.18 -14.89 -1.15
N ASP A 70 2.07 -15.60 -0.46
CA ASP A 70 3.48 -15.20 -0.37
C ASP A 70 4.17 -15.46 -1.73
N PRO A 71 4.59 -14.41 -2.48
CA PRO A 71 5.20 -14.59 -3.80
C PRO A 71 6.54 -15.36 -3.76
N THR A 72 7.18 -15.43 -2.59
CA THR A 72 8.40 -16.21 -2.34
C THR A 72 8.16 -17.70 -2.16
N THR A 73 6.90 -18.16 -2.19
CA THR A 73 6.57 -19.60 -2.23
C THR A 73 6.26 -20.12 -3.64
N LEU A 74 5.87 -19.23 -4.57
CA LEU A 74 5.50 -19.58 -5.94
C LEU A 74 6.69 -19.99 -6.84
N THR A 75 6.52 -21.00 -7.67
CA THR A 75 7.48 -21.28 -8.76
C THR A 75 7.59 -20.11 -9.75
N PRO A 76 8.65 -20.04 -10.57
CA PRO A 76 8.77 -18.98 -11.59
C PRO A 76 7.55 -18.85 -12.50
N ASP A 77 6.99 -19.97 -12.96
CA ASP A 77 5.85 -19.98 -13.88
C ASP A 77 4.56 -19.57 -13.18
N GLU A 78 4.31 -20.07 -11.96
CA GLU A 78 3.17 -19.64 -11.13
C GLU A 78 3.20 -18.15 -10.84
N LEU A 79 4.37 -17.59 -10.51
CA LEU A 79 4.54 -16.17 -10.24
C LEU A 79 4.23 -15.30 -11.46
N VAL A 80 4.65 -15.73 -12.66
CA VAL A 80 4.34 -15.01 -13.90
C VAL A 80 2.85 -15.13 -14.24
N ALA A 81 2.26 -16.32 -14.10
CA ALA A 81 0.84 -16.53 -14.34
C ALA A 81 -0.02 -15.66 -13.42
N GLU A 82 0.35 -15.60 -12.14
CA GLU A 82 -0.34 -14.79 -11.14
C GLU A 82 -0.24 -13.29 -11.43
N LEU A 83 0.96 -12.81 -11.77
CA LEU A 83 1.16 -11.42 -12.19
C LEU A 83 0.33 -11.09 -13.44
N GLN A 84 0.29 -11.98 -14.43
CA GLN A 84 -0.50 -11.79 -15.65
C GLN A 84 -2.00 -11.78 -15.36
N ARG A 85 -2.49 -12.65 -14.47
CA ARG A 85 -3.89 -12.69 -14.02
C ARG A 85 -4.30 -11.33 -13.44
N VAL A 86 -3.54 -10.83 -12.47
CA VAL A 86 -3.81 -9.55 -11.80
C VAL A 86 -3.75 -8.38 -12.77
N LEU A 87 -2.71 -8.29 -13.61
CA LEU A 87 -2.58 -7.21 -14.60
C LEU A 87 -3.71 -7.24 -15.63
N LYS A 88 -4.09 -8.42 -16.12
CA LYS A 88 -5.19 -8.56 -17.08
C LYS A 88 -6.52 -8.14 -16.49
N ALA A 89 -6.80 -8.52 -15.23
CA ALA A 89 -8.00 -8.10 -14.53
C ALA A 89 -8.03 -6.57 -14.39
N LEU A 90 -6.96 -5.96 -13.86
CA LEU A 90 -6.86 -4.50 -13.71
C LEU A 90 -7.07 -3.76 -15.04
N LEU A 91 -6.42 -4.21 -16.12
CA LEU A 91 -6.60 -3.62 -17.45
C LEU A 91 -8.03 -3.82 -17.99
N GLY A 92 -8.64 -4.98 -17.74
CA GLY A 92 -10.02 -5.29 -18.10
C GLY A 92 -11.03 -4.34 -17.44
N TYR A 93 -10.76 -3.91 -16.21
CA TYR A 93 -11.56 -2.91 -15.49
C TYR A 93 -11.23 -1.46 -15.85
N GLY A 94 -10.33 -1.23 -16.82
CA GLY A 94 -9.92 0.12 -17.22
C GLY A 94 -9.06 0.82 -16.17
N ALA A 95 -8.34 0.06 -15.33
CA ALA A 95 -7.46 0.63 -14.33
C ALA A 95 -6.36 1.47 -14.97
N ARG A 96 -6.08 2.61 -14.36
CA ARG A 96 -5.02 3.53 -14.77
C ARG A 96 -4.37 4.13 -13.53
N LEU A 97 -3.19 4.74 -13.71
CA LEU A 97 -2.51 5.43 -12.61
C LEU A 97 -2.62 6.96 -12.78
N PRO A 98 -3.47 7.63 -11.97
CA PRO A 98 -3.51 9.09 -11.89
C PRO A 98 -2.15 9.69 -11.52
N ARG A 99 -1.92 10.94 -11.94
CA ARG A 99 -0.66 11.66 -11.69
C ARG A 99 -0.34 11.75 -10.20
N GLU A 100 -1.33 11.99 -9.36
CA GLU A 100 -1.15 12.12 -7.91
C GLU A 100 -0.74 10.81 -7.25
N LEU A 101 -1.31 9.68 -7.70
CA LEU A 101 -0.89 8.37 -7.26
C LEU A 101 0.52 8.02 -7.76
N MET A 102 0.87 8.41 -8.99
CA MET A 102 2.24 8.25 -9.49
C MET A 102 3.27 9.04 -8.64
N LEU A 103 2.94 10.27 -8.25
CA LEU A 103 3.80 11.06 -7.35
C LEU A 103 3.93 10.42 -5.96
N PHE A 104 2.83 9.88 -5.43
CA PHE A 104 2.86 9.16 -4.16
C PHE A 104 3.76 7.91 -4.24
N VAL A 105 3.60 7.09 -5.28
CA VAL A 105 4.46 5.91 -5.53
C VAL A 105 5.92 6.33 -5.66
N LYS A 106 6.20 7.42 -6.37
CA LYS A 106 7.57 7.95 -6.49
C LYS A 106 8.17 8.35 -5.13
N ASN A 107 7.39 8.98 -4.26
CA ASN A 107 7.82 9.29 -2.89
C ASN A 107 8.10 8.02 -2.09
N MET A 108 7.29 6.97 -2.24
CA MET A 108 7.54 5.69 -1.59
C MET A 108 8.84 5.05 -2.09
N VAL A 109 9.16 5.13 -3.39
CA VAL A 109 10.45 4.65 -3.92
C VAL A 109 11.65 5.39 -3.33
N PHE A 110 11.54 6.71 -3.11
CA PHE A 110 12.61 7.46 -2.45
C PHE A 110 12.76 7.10 -0.97
N LEU A 111 11.64 6.94 -0.26
CA LEU A 111 11.63 6.52 1.14
C LEU A 111 12.23 5.12 1.29
N ASP A 112 11.84 4.18 0.44
CA ASP A 112 12.39 2.83 0.34
C ASP A 112 13.93 2.87 0.19
N GLY A 113 14.44 3.66 -0.76
CA GLY A 113 15.88 3.84 -0.95
C GLY A 113 16.59 4.50 0.25
N ALA A 114 15.93 5.39 0.98
CA ALA A 114 16.50 6.03 2.17
C ALA A 114 16.59 5.05 3.34
N ILE A 115 15.52 4.28 3.61
CA ILE A 115 15.50 3.25 4.66
C ILE A 115 16.57 2.20 4.37
N ALA A 116 16.68 1.75 3.12
CA ALA A 116 17.72 0.81 2.68
C ALA A 116 19.14 1.23 3.06
N ARG A 117 19.42 2.53 3.01
CA ARG A 117 20.75 3.08 3.23
C ARG A 117 21.01 3.44 4.69
N LEU A 118 20.00 3.96 5.37
CA LEU A 118 20.16 4.60 6.68
C LEU A 118 19.71 3.73 7.85
N ALA A 119 18.71 2.86 7.63
CA ALA A 119 18.10 2.05 8.67
C ALA A 119 17.70 0.66 8.12
N PRO A 120 18.65 -0.14 7.60
CA PRO A 120 18.33 -1.45 7.03
C PRO A 120 17.75 -2.43 8.04
N ASP A 121 18.07 -2.27 9.32
CA ASP A 121 17.62 -3.15 10.40
C ASP A 121 16.37 -2.62 11.11
N LEU A 122 15.70 -1.61 10.52
CA LEU A 122 14.43 -1.05 11.00
C LEU A 122 13.32 -2.10 10.87
N ASP A 123 12.62 -2.41 11.96
CA ASP A 123 11.40 -3.21 11.93
C ASP A 123 10.24 -2.41 11.35
N LEU A 124 9.87 -2.74 10.11
CA LEU A 124 8.84 -2.03 9.36
C LEU A 124 7.46 -2.15 9.99
N PHE A 125 7.15 -3.31 10.57
CA PHE A 125 5.81 -3.54 11.14
C PHE A 125 5.62 -2.72 12.42
N ALA A 126 6.62 -2.73 13.30
CA ALA A 126 6.62 -1.92 14.51
C ALA A 126 6.54 -0.43 14.17
N GLU A 127 7.34 0.06 13.21
CA GLU A 127 7.33 1.47 12.83
C GLU A 127 6.02 1.92 12.18
N ILE A 128 5.45 1.11 11.28
CA ILE A 128 4.14 1.43 10.68
C ILE A 128 3.05 1.49 11.76
N ALA A 129 3.05 0.53 12.69
CA ALA A 129 2.10 0.53 13.80
C ALA A 129 2.26 1.77 14.68
N HIS A 130 3.50 2.15 15.00
CA HIS A 130 3.81 3.35 15.77
C HIS A 130 3.32 4.63 15.05
N VAL A 131 3.61 4.77 13.76
CA VAL A 131 3.15 5.91 12.94
C VAL A 131 1.63 5.95 12.86
N ALA A 132 0.97 4.81 12.62
CA ALA A 132 -0.49 4.71 12.55
C ALA A 132 -1.14 5.09 13.89
N ALA A 133 -0.63 4.58 15.01
CA ALA A 133 -1.11 4.93 16.34
C ALA A 133 -0.92 6.43 16.64
N HIS A 134 0.24 7.00 16.30
CA HIS A 134 0.48 8.44 16.44
C HIS A 134 -0.50 9.27 15.61
N PHE A 135 -0.78 8.86 14.36
CA PHE A 135 -1.75 9.53 13.50
C PHE A 135 -3.18 9.43 14.02
N ALA A 136 -3.60 8.25 14.47
CA ALA A 136 -4.93 8.04 15.04
C ALA A 136 -5.14 8.87 16.30
N THR A 137 -4.15 8.91 17.20
CA THR A 137 -4.24 9.67 18.46
C THR A 137 -4.14 11.18 18.26
N THR A 138 -3.26 11.65 17.37
CA THR A 138 -3.00 13.10 17.21
C THR A 138 -3.93 13.76 16.20
N HIS A 139 -4.42 12.99 15.21
CA HIS A 139 -5.17 13.51 14.07
C HIS A 139 -6.47 12.74 13.76
N GLY A 140 -6.80 11.69 14.51
CA GLY A 140 -7.92 10.79 14.24
C GLY A 140 -9.25 11.51 14.08
N GLU A 141 -9.64 12.34 15.05
CA GLU A 141 -10.91 13.08 15.01
C GLU A 141 -11.07 13.93 13.74
N ARG A 142 -10.02 14.69 13.40
CA ARG A 142 -10.02 15.56 12.22
C ARG A 142 -10.08 14.76 10.93
N LEU A 143 -9.31 13.68 10.83
CA LEU A 143 -9.25 12.84 9.63
C LEU A 143 -10.55 12.05 9.44
N ALA A 144 -11.11 11.51 10.52
CA ALA A 144 -12.38 10.79 10.52
C ALA A 144 -13.52 11.72 10.10
N ALA A 145 -13.62 12.93 10.67
CA ALA A 145 -14.60 13.93 10.27
C ALA A 145 -14.45 14.32 8.79
N GLU A 146 -13.22 14.45 8.30
CA GLU A 146 -12.94 14.79 6.90
C GLU A 146 -13.43 13.72 5.91
N ILE A 147 -13.36 12.44 6.28
CA ILE A 147 -13.81 11.32 5.42
C ILE A 147 -15.23 10.85 5.75
N GLY A 148 -15.91 11.47 6.71
CA GLY A 148 -17.26 11.09 7.15
C GLY A 148 -17.30 9.77 7.94
N MET A 149 -16.20 9.42 8.60
CA MET A 149 -16.06 8.25 9.47
C MET A 149 -16.25 8.66 10.94
N ASP A 150 -16.79 7.75 11.76
CA ASP A 150 -16.77 7.91 13.22
C ASP A 150 -15.32 7.82 13.73
N PRO A 151 -14.81 8.83 14.47
CA PRO A 151 -13.45 8.81 15.01
C PRO A 151 -13.11 7.56 15.84
N THR A 152 -14.12 6.96 16.49
CA THR A 152 -13.96 5.75 17.32
C THR A 152 -13.92 4.46 16.51
N ALA A 153 -14.30 4.52 15.23
CA ALA A 153 -14.27 3.37 14.33
C ALA A 153 -12.88 3.08 13.76
N TRP A 154 -11.95 4.04 13.80
CA TRP A 154 -10.58 3.79 13.31
C TRP A 154 -9.85 2.83 14.25
N ARG A 155 -9.63 1.61 13.76
CA ARG A 155 -8.86 0.57 14.44
C ARG A 155 -7.71 0.11 13.56
N PHE A 156 -6.49 0.20 14.07
CA PHE A 156 -5.35 -0.34 13.35
C PHE A 156 -5.39 -1.87 13.40
N GLU A 157 -5.39 -2.50 12.22
CA GLU A 157 -5.36 -3.95 12.02
C GLU A 157 -3.96 -4.35 11.53
N PRO A 158 -3.11 -4.97 12.38
CA PRO A 158 -1.74 -5.33 12.03
C PRO A 158 -1.66 -6.26 10.81
N ASP A 159 -2.62 -7.16 10.66
CA ASP A 159 -2.62 -8.14 9.57
C ASP A 159 -2.84 -7.48 8.20
N ALA A 160 -3.50 -6.32 8.15
CA ALA A 160 -3.60 -5.52 6.93
C ALA A 160 -2.22 -5.06 6.44
N VAL A 161 -1.33 -4.72 7.39
CA VAL A 161 0.05 -4.35 7.07
C VAL A 161 0.81 -5.57 6.59
N ARG A 162 0.73 -6.71 7.29
CA ARG A 162 1.40 -7.96 6.88
C ARG A 162 1.00 -8.38 5.46
N ALA A 163 -0.30 -8.37 5.18
CA ALA A 163 -0.86 -8.66 3.86
C ALA A 163 -0.30 -7.73 2.77
N ALA A 164 -0.15 -6.43 3.06
CA ALA A 164 0.43 -5.46 2.13
C ALA A 164 1.90 -5.75 1.76
N PHE A 165 2.63 -6.48 2.61
CA PHE A 165 3.99 -6.96 2.34
C PHE A 165 4.04 -8.40 1.79
N GLY A 166 2.88 -9.01 1.53
CA GLY A 166 2.79 -10.37 0.98
C GLY A 166 3.31 -11.43 1.95
N VAL A 167 3.05 -11.25 3.24
CA VAL A 167 3.29 -12.26 4.29
C VAL A 167 2.02 -12.52 5.07
N ASP A 168 1.94 -13.70 5.67
CA ASP A 168 0.81 -14.09 6.52
C ASP A 168 0.96 -13.58 7.97
N GLU A 169 -0.05 -13.90 8.80
CA GLU A 169 -0.13 -13.53 10.21
C GLU A 169 0.99 -14.14 11.10
N THR A 170 1.68 -15.18 10.62
CA THR A 170 2.73 -15.85 11.40
C THR A 170 4.04 -15.07 11.46
N VAL A 171 4.24 -14.13 10.53
CA VAL A 171 5.46 -13.29 10.48
C VAL A 171 5.26 -12.08 11.38
N GLU A 172 5.74 -12.14 12.62
CA GLU A 172 5.50 -11.10 13.64
C GLU A 172 6.24 -9.78 13.41
N SER A 173 7.45 -9.82 12.86
CA SER A 173 8.32 -8.66 12.57
C SER A 173 8.92 -8.76 11.17
N MET A 174 9.29 -7.62 10.58
CA MET A 174 10.05 -7.63 9.33
C MET A 174 11.00 -6.44 9.26
N THR A 175 12.30 -6.73 9.27
CA THR A 175 13.30 -5.71 9.00
C THR A 175 13.30 -5.32 7.52
N TYR A 176 13.72 -4.09 7.23
CA TYR A 176 13.86 -3.66 5.85
C TYR A 176 14.87 -4.52 5.05
N ARG A 177 15.93 -5.01 5.69
CA ARG A 177 16.89 -5.95 5.10
C ARG A 177 16.23 -7.24 4.64
N GLU A 178 15.41 -7.87 5.48
CA GLU A 178 14.66 -9.08 5.13
C GLU A 178 13.70 -8.83 3.96
N LEU A 179 13.05 -7.67 3.93
CA LEU A 179 12.22 -7.27 2.79
C LEU A 179 13.03 -7.20 1.48
N GLN A 180 14.27 -6.69 1.52
CA GLN A 180 15.15 -6.66 0.35
C GLN A 180 15.52 -8.06 -0.14
N GLU A 181 15.84 -8.97 0.78
CA GLU A 181 16.16 -10.36 0.45
C GLU A 181 14.97 -11.07 -0.22
N ARG A 182 13.76 -10.88 0.31
CA ARG A 182 12.51 -11.36 -0.29
C ARG A 182 12.33 -10.83 -1.71
N ARG A 183 12.51 -9.52 -1.93
CA ARG A 183 12.41 -8.90 -3.26
C ARG A 183 13.43 -9.46 -4.25
N GLU A 184 14.65 -9.76 -3.83
CA GLU A 184 15.66 -10.39 -4.70
C GLU A 184 15.29 -11.84 -5.06
N VAL A 185 14.67 -12.61 -4.16
CA VAL A 185 14.10 -13.93 -4.49
C VAL A 185 13.04 -13.81 -5.59
N ILE A 186 12.07 -12.89 -5.42
CA ILE A 186 11.00 -12.63 -6.40
C ILE A 186 11.60 -12.21 -7.76
N ARG A 187 12.56 -11.28 -7.75
CA ARG A 187 13.23 -10.78 -8.95
C ARG A 187 13.97 -11.89 -9.69
N ARG A 188 14.66 -12.78 -8.97
CA ARG A 188 15.35 -13.93 -9.54
C ARG A 188 14.37 -14.90 -10.22
N ARG A 189 13.22 -15.16 -9.60
CA ARG A 189 12.17 -16.04 -10.17
C ARG A 189 11.55 -15.43 -11.43
N LEU A 190 11.20 -14.14 -11.41
CA LEU A 190 10.70 -13.45 -12.60
C LEU A 190 11.70 -13.44 -13.76
N ARG A 191 13.01 -13.40 -13.47
CA ARG A 191 14.05 -13.50 -14.49
C ARG A 191 14.19 -14.92 -15.03
N ALA A 192 13.99 -15.94 -14.20
CA ALA A 192 14.09 -17.35 -14.60
C ALA A 192 12.95 -17.74 -15.54
N ALA A 193 11.71 -17.32 -15.28
CA ALA A 193 10.54 -17.60 -16.12
C ALA A 193 10.57 -16.94 -17.51
N ARG A 194 11.52 -16.02 -17.76
CA ARG A 194 11.71 -15.37 -19.07
C ARG A 194 12.75 -16.07 -19.95
N ARG A 195 13.42 -17.10 -19.44
CA ARG A 195 14.43 -17.89 -20.15
C ARG A 195 13.81 -19.17 -20.67
#